data_AF-A0A847YQL9-F1
#
_entry.id   AF-A0A847YQL9-F1
#
_cell.length_a   1.000
_cell.length_b   1.000
_cell.length_c   1.000
_cell.angle_alpha   90.00
_cell.angle_beta   90.00
_cell.angle_gamma   90.00
#
_symmetry.space_group_name_H-M   'P 1'
#
loop_
_entity.id
_entity.type
_entity.pdbx_description
1 polymer ?
#
loop_
_entity_poly.entity_id
_entity_poly.type
_entity_poly.pdbx_seq_one_letter_code
_entity_poly.pdbx_strand_id
1 'polypeptide(L)'
;MMRSLSSAVAGLNTQQTAMDVIGANISNINTVGYKGSRTSFQDVMSQTMQSATGSSGDRGGTNAIQIGMGVGLAAVDTITEAGSYQSTGRNTDLAIQKEGYFVVTDGKQQYYTRAGNFDFDAKGNLVIPGSGLFIRGWNAVDGVLDSSGQISNITVPAGTSIPAKSTTEMTFINNLSASATPGTTAMTSKDVYDSLGKTHTLNNTFTKVSDNKWISASTLADGTPVTNGLTEISFDTQGGFSTVKQATVNAAATTSINLDLTKYQLDNTTGSIHSAYYTVADNGSPAALHVLKATFTQMADNKWTYAITDTSSKSSTALKTGEIVYDSTATNDYTDNNAAATFAINGATVTFSLSGDGVAPTGTSFHADRASTDAAAYSTDATVNPIEFTPSDAATMYVGMNYYDLTQYGTDTTVQASEQDGYAAGTLDSVSIDSTGKIIGTFTNGQTEDLAQIALATFTNPGGLTRVGGSMFAESENSGFASIGTSGSGGRGEIQSGTLEMSNIDLADQFSKMIVAQRGFQSNSKIITVSDEMMEILANLKR
;
A
#
# COMPACT_ATOMS: atom_id res chain seq x y z
N MET A 1 55.73 -44.56 32.16
CA MET A 1 55.64 -44.52 30.67
C MET A 1 54.23 -44.78 30.14
N MET A 2 53.50 -45.81 30.62
CA MET A 2 52.10 -46.05 30.17
C MET A 2 51.17 -44.82 30.27
N ARG A 3 51.33 -43.98 31.30
CA ARG A 3 50.54 -42.73 31.46
C ARG A 3 50.88 -41.63 30.44
N SER A 4 52.15 -41.57 30.00
CA SER A 4 52.59 -40.63 28.96
C SER A 4 52.08 -41.06 27.60
N LEU A 5 52.11 -42.37 27.33
CA LEU A 5 51.54 -42.96 26.12
C LEU A 5 50.02 -42.76 26.05
N SER A 6 49.28 -42.98 27.15
CA SER A 6 47.83 -42.76 27.17
C SER A 6 47.45 -41.29 26.94
N SER A 7 48.21 -40.35 27.52
CA SER A 7 48.02 -38.92 27.27
C SER A 7 48.33 -38.52 25.82
N ALA A 8 49.38 -39.11 25.22
CA ALA A 8 49.74 -38.86 23.83
C ALA A 8 48.69 -39.41 22.85
N VAL A 9 48.18 -40.63 23.09
CA VAL A 9 47.12 -41.25 22.28
C VAL A 9 45.81 -40.45 22.38
N ALA A 10 45.43 -40.03 23.59
CA ALA A 10 44.25 -39.19 23.78
C ALA A 10 44.37 -37.87 22.98
N GLY A 11 45.54 -37.22 23.05
CA GLY A 11 45.85 -36.02 22.27
C GLY A 11 45.84 -36.23 20.75
N LEU A 12 46.30 -37.39 20.25
CA LEU A 12 46.24 -37.72 18.82
C LEU A 12 44.79 -37.83 18.34
N ASN A 13 43.95 -38.56 19.08
CA ASN A 13 42.55 -38.76 18.72
C ASN A 13 41.76 -37.44 18.72
N THR A 14 41.92 -36.61 19.76
CA THR A 14 41.26 -35.30 19.81
C THR A 14 41.72 -34.40 18.67
N GLN A 15 43.00 -34.48 18.31
CA GLN A 15 43.56 -33.67 17.26
C GLN A 15 43.10 -34.11 15.87
N GLN A 16 42.91 -35.40 15.66
CA GLN A 16 42.31 -35.96 14.44
C GLN A 16 40.87 -35.47 14.26
N THR A 17 40.04 -35.54 15.30
CA THR A 17 38.66 -35.03 15.22
C THR A 17 38.62 -33.53 14.92
N ALA A 18 39.54 -32.74 15.48
CA ALA A 18 39.64 -31.33 15.14
C ALA A 18 40.04 -31.10 13.68
N MET A 19 40.93 -31.92 13.11
CA MET A 19 41.23 -31.86 11.66
C MET A 19 40.01 -32.20 10.81
N ASP A 20 39.21 -33.20 11.21
CA ASP A 20 38.00 -33.60 10.48
C ASP A 20 36.97 -32.46 10.45
N VAL A 21 36.76 -31.79 11.60
CA VAL A 21 35.84 -30.64 11.69
C VAL A 21 36.34 -29.45 10.86
N ILE A 22 37.63 -29.14 10.90
CA ILE A 22 38.20 -28.06 10.08
C ILE A 22 38.11 -28.41 8.59
N GLY A 23 38.39 -29.65 8.20
CA GLY A 23 38.25 -30.12 6.82
C GLY A 23 36.80 -30.02 6.31
N ALA A 24 35.82 -30.36 7.17
CA ALA A 24 34.41 -30.17 6.87
C ALA A 24 34.04 -28.69 6.70
N ASN A 25 34.59 -27.79 7.52
CA ASN A 25 34.36 -26.35 7.36
C ASN A 25 34.96 -25.81 6.06
N ILE A 26 36.19 -26.19 5.72
CA ILE A 26 36.87 -25.74 4.48
C ILE A 26 36.09 -26.20 3.24
N SER A 27 35.63 -27.46 3.23
CA SER A 27 34.86 -28.00 2.10
C SER A 27 33.50 -27.33 1.91
N ASN A 28 32.89 -26.81 2.97
CA ASN A 28 31.58 -26.15 2.95
C ASN A 28 31.64 -24.62 2.95
N ILE A 29 32.76 -24.02 2.55
CA ILE A 29 32.90 -22.56 2.50
C ILE A 29 31.96 -21.89 1.48
N ASN A 30 31.67 -22.57 0.37
CA ASN A 30 30.76 -22.06 -0.67
C ASN A 30 29.33 -22.57 -0.51
N THR A 31 29.04 -23.32 0.55
CA THR A 31 27.72 -23.88 0.80
C THR A 31 26.82 -22.79 1.41
N VAL A 32 25.71 -22.49 0.72
CA VAL A 32 24.73 -21.50 1.16
C VAL A 32 24.11 -21.92 2.50
N GLY A 33 24.00 -20.97 3.43
CA GLY A 33 23.45 -21.18 4.77
C GLY A 33 24.25 -22.12 5.67
N TYR A 34 25.47 -22.52 5.28
CA TYR A 34 26.29 -23.40 6.11
C TYR A 34 26.80 -22.66 7.35
N LYS A 35 26.60 -23.29 8.51
CA LYS A 35 27.19 -22.85 9.77
C LYS A 35 28.41 -23.67 10.09
N GLY A 36 29.52 -23.00 10.38
CA GLY A 36 30.76 -23.62 10.85
C GLY A 36 30.59 -24.40 12.13
N SER A 37 31.47 -25.38 12.35
CA SER A 37 31.57 -26.08 13.64
C SER A 37 32.95 -25.85 14.27
N ARG A 38 33.02 -25.83 15.60
CA ARG A 38 34.28 -25.71 16.36
C ARG A 38 34.40 -26.83 17.37
N THR A 39 35.60 -27.36 17.55
CA THR A 39 35.91 -28.34 18.60
C THR A 39 36.34 -27.62 19.87
N SER A 40 35.79 -28.00 21.02
CA SER A 40 36.28 -27.60 22.34
C SER A 40 36.95 -28.79 23.04
N PHE A 41 38.05 -28.52 23.73
CA PHE A 41 38.83 -29.54 24.44
C PHE A 41 38.69 -29.36 25.94
N GLN A 42 38.73 -30.46 26.69
CA GLN A 42 38.76 -30.48 28.15
C GLN A 42 39.83 -31.42 28.66
N ASP A 43 40.39 -31.16 29.84
CA ASP A 43 41.22 -32.14 30.53
C ASP A 43 40.34 -33.32 30.97
N VAL A 44 40.87 -34.55 30.88
CA VAL A 44 40.05 -35.74 31.18
C VAL A 44 39.91 -35.92 32.68
N MET A 45 41.04 -36.00 33.38
CA MET A 45 41.11 -36.18 34.83
C MET A 45 42.53 -35.85 35.33
N SER A 46 42.68 -35.43 36.58
CA SER A 46 43.96 -35.32 37.27
C SER A 46 44.12 -36.41 38.33
N GLN A 47 45.32 -36.97 38.46
CA GLN A 47 45.67 -37.91 39.51
C GLN A 47 46.43 -37.15 40.61
N THR A 48 45.86 -37.12 41.83
CA THR A 48 46.52 -36.50 42.99
C THR A 48 47.48 -37.51 43.64
N MET A 49 48.78 -37.19 43.63
CA MET A 49 49.84 -37.99 44.25
C MET A 49 50.07 -37.58 45.72
N GLN A 50 49.85 -36.31 46.04
CA GLN A 50 49.92 -35.78 47.39
C GLN A 50 48.85 -34.70 47.54
N SER A 51 48.01 -34.83 48.56
CA SER A 51 46.98 -33.81 48.85
C SER A 51 47.62 -32.56 49.44
N ALA A 52 47.03 -31.40 49.18
CA ALA A 52 47.46 -30.17 49.82
C ALA A 52 47.24 -30.28 51.33
N THR A 53 48.18 -29.79 52.13
CA THR A 53 48.07 -29.77 53.60
C THR A 53 48.12 -28.34 54.11
N GLY A 54 47.33 -28.06 55.16
CA GLY A 54 47.37 -26.77 55.84
C GLY A 54 48.65 -26.59 56.67
N SER A 55 48.99 -25.34 56.99
CA SER A 55 50.10 -25.02 57.88
C SER A 55 49.80 -25.47 59.32
N SER A 56 50.71 -26.19 59.97
CA SER A 56 50.56 -26.63 61.37
C SER A 56 51.81 -26.28 62.18
N GLY A 57 51.64 -25.45 63.23
CA GLY A 57 52.65 -25.15 64.25
C GLY A 57 54.01 -24.73 63.70
N ASP A 58 54.91 -25.71 63.56
CA ASP A 58 56.30 -25.53 63.11
C ASP A 58 56.54 -25.89 61.63
N ARG A 59 55.49 -26.17 60.83
CA ARG A 59 55.59 -26.45 59.39
C ARG A 59 54.54 -25.73 58.56
N GLY A 60 54.99 -25.10 57.46
CA GLY A 60 54.12 -24.47 56.45
C GLY A 60 53.30 -25.49 55.65
N GLY A 61 52.19 -25.03 55.06
CA GLY A 61 51.36 -25.86 54.20
C GLY A 61 52.08 -26.28 52.92
N THR A 62 51.70 -27.44 52.36
CA THR A 62 52.25 -27.95 51.09
C THR A 62 51.20 -27.92 49.99
N ASN A 63 51.60 -27.56 48.77
CA ASN A 63 50.74 -27.64 47.59
C ASN A 63 50.42 -29.09 47.23
N ALA A 64 49.27 -29.32 46.61
CA ALA A 64 48.92 -30.63 46.06
C ALA A 64 49.82 -30.93 44.85
N ILE A 65 50.27 -32.19 44.75
CA ILE A 65 50.97 -32.69 43.57
C ILE A 65 49.96 -33.44 42.73
N GLN A 66 49.57 -32.87 41.58
CA GLN A 66 48.61 -33.45 40.65
C GLN A 66 49.23 -33.59 39.26
N ILE A 67 48.89 -34.68 38.58
CA ILE A 67 49.34 -34.96 37.22
C ILE A 67 48.11 -35.18 36.34
N GLY A 68 47.99 -34.43 35.24
CA GLY A 68 46.91 -34.60 34.27
C GLY A 68 47.01 -35.91 33.49
N MET A 69 45.88 -36.53 33.18
CA MET A 69 45.79 -37.78 32.42
C MET A 69 45.51 -37.56 30.92
N GLY A 70 45.80 -36.36 30.42
CA GLY A 70 45.64 -35.98 29.01
C GLY A 70 44.42 -35.12 28.73
N VAL A 71 44.01 -35.10 27.47
CA VAL A 71 42.96 -34.23 26.92
C VAL A 71 41.87 -35.06 26.24
N GLY A 72 40.62 -34.60 26.31
CA GLY A 72 39.46 -35.16 25.65
C GLY A 72 38.70 -34.10 24.84
N LEU A 73 37.82 -34.56 23.95
CA LEU A 73 36.87 -33.70 23.24
C LEU A 73 35.71 -33.37 24.19
N ALA A 74 35.44 -32.09 24.42
CA ALA A 74 34.33 -31.64 25.24
C ALA A 74 33.04 -31.54 24.41
N ALA A 75 33.09 -30.82 23.28
CA ALA A 75 31.97 -30.66 22.36
C ALA A 75 32.43 -30.30 20.94
N VAL A 76 31.51 -30.48 19.99
CA VAL A 76 31.58 -29.91 18.64
C VAL A 76 30.39 -28.97 18.47
N ASP A 77 30.62 -27.68 18.69
CA ASP A 77 29.55 -26.70 18.70
C ASP A 77 29.38 -26.06 17.32
N THR A 78 28.14 -25.77 16.95
CA THR A 78 27.81 -24.99 15.75
C THR A 78 27.95 -23.50 16.03
N ILE A 79 28.62 -22.77 15.14
CA ILE A 79 28.74 -21.30 15.19
C ILE A 79 27.52 -20.71 14.48
N THR A 80 26.64 -20.08 15.25
CA THR A 80 25.33 -19.59 14.77
C THR A 80 25.35 -18.17 14.22
N GLU A 81 26.52 -17.51 14.27
CA GLU A 81 26.72 -16.17 13.71
C GLU A 81 26.42 -16.13 12.22
N ALA A 82 25.95 -14.97 11.73
CA ALA A 82 25.62 -14.77 10.33
C ALA A 82 26.87 -14.80 9.44
N GLY A 83 26.74 -15.37 8.24
CA GLY A 83 27.77 -15.31 7.21
C GLY A 83 27.75 -14.01 6.41
N SER A 84 28.55 -13.95 5.35
CA SER A 84 28.46 -12.86 4.38
C SER A 84 27.22 -13.02 3.50
N TYR A 85 26.65 -11.90 3.07
CA TYR A 85 25.49 -11.89 2.18
C TYR A 85 25.94 -11.63 0.74
N GLN A 86 25.47 -12.44 -0.20
CA GLN A 86 25.74 -12.28 -1.63
C GLN A 86 24.43 -11.99 -2.37
N SER A 87 24.38 -10.88 -3.10
CA SER A 87 23.24 -10.58 -3.96
C SER A 87 23.26 -11.44 -5.22
N THR A 88 22.12 -12.05 -5.55
CA THR A 88 21.95 -12.94 -6.71
C THR A 88 21.04 -12.35 -7.79
N GLY A 89 20.24 -11.33 -7.43
CA GLY A 89 19.27 -10.69 -8.33
C GLY A 89 18.00 -11.52 -8.58
N ARG A 90 17.85 -12.69 -7.95
CA ARG A 90 16.63 -13.50 -8.03
C ARG A 90 15.76 -13.27 -6.80
N ASN A 91 14.52 -12.82 -7.00
CA ASN A 91 13.64 -12.49 -5.89
C ASN A 91 13.27 -13.70 -4.99
N THR A 92 13.40 -14.93 -5.49
CA THR A 92 13.18 -16.15 -4.69
C THR A 92 14.37 -16.55 -3.83
N ASP A 93 15.54 -15.93 -4.04
CA ASP A 93 16.70 -16.11 -3.18
C ASP A 93 16.58 -15.19 -1.96
N LEU A 94 16.48 -15.79 -0.78
CA LEU A 94 16.21 -15.09 0.46
C LEU A 94 17.35 -15.29 1.47
N ALA A 95 17.67 -14.23 2.19
CA ALA A 95 18.57 -14.27 3.34
C ALA A 95 17.85 -13.75 4.59
N ILE A 96 18.18 -14.30 5.75
CA ILE A 96 17.65 -13.80 7.03
C ILE A 96 18.73 -12.95 7.69
N GLN A 97 18.44 -11.68 7.91
CA GLN A 97 19.30 -10.79 8.69
C GLN A 97 19.07 -11.05 10.18
N LYS A 98 20.15 -11.23 10.96
CA LYS A 98 20.12 -11.56 12.41
C LYS A 98 19.68 -13.01 12.69
N GLU A 99 18.86 -13.24 13.72
CA GLU A 99 18.46 -14.56 14.21
C GLU A 99 17.17 -15.06 13.55
N GLY A 100 17.11 -16.34 13.21
CA GLY A 100 15.91 -16.96 12.64
C GLY A 100 16.26 -18.10 11.69
N TYR A 101 15.34 -19.03 11.47
CA TYR A 101 15.49 -20.10 10.49
C TYR A 101 14.22 -20.18 9.65
N PHE A 102 14.37 -20.48 8.37
CA PHE A 102 13.24 -20.84 7.52
C PHE A 102 12.69 -22.18 7.97
N VAL A 103 11.37 -22.27 8.07
CA VAL A 103 10.67 -23.51 8.43
C VAL A 103 10.33 -24.27 7.16
N VAL A 104 10.85 -25.48 7.03
CA VAL A 104 10.61 -26.35 5.88
C VAL A 104 10.09 -27.71 6.30
N THR A 105 9.38 -28.42 5.42
CA THR A 105 8.80 -29.73 5.74
C THR A 105 8.80 -30.67 4.55
N ASP A 106 8.94 -31.97 4.85
CA ASP A 106 8.71 -33.08 3.91
C ASP A 106 7.25 -33.58 3.93
N GLY A 107 6.38 -32.91 4.71
CA GLY A 107 5.00 -33.30 4.97
C GLY A 107 4.81 -34.21 6.20
N LYS A 108 5.89 -34.71 6.82
CA LYS A 108 5.86 -35.55 8.02
C LYS A 108 6.63 -34.92 9.18
N GLN A 109 7.80 -34.37 8.91
CA GLN A 109 8.69 -33.71 9.86
C GLN A 109 8.98 -32.29 9.42
N GLN A 110 9.28 -31.44 10.40
CA GLN A 110 9.70 -30.06 10.17
C GLN A 110 11.21 -29.97 10.37
N TYR A 111 11.85 -29.28 9.44
CA TYR A 111 13.27 -28.96 9.48
C TYR A 111 13.44 -27.45 9.40
N TYR A 112 14.62 -26.99 9.80
CA TYR A 112 14.96 -25.58 9.90
C TYR A 112 16.22 -25.33 9.12
N THR A 113 16.26 -24.27 8.31
CA THR A 113 17.42 -23.97 7.48
C THR A 113 17.72 -22.48 7.43
N ARG A 114 19.00 -22.16 7.20
CA ARG A 114 19.46 -20.80 6.86
C ARG A 114 19.64 -20.62 5.36
N ALA A 115 19.66 -21.71 4.60
CA ALA A 115 19.77 -21.64 3.15
C ALA A 115 18.43 -21.19 2.57
N GLY A 116 18.44 -20.07 1.83
CA GLY A 116 17.25 -19.51 1.20
C GLY A 116 17.27 -19.53 -0.32
N ASN A 117 17.89 -20.55 -0.91
CA ASN A 117 17.85 -20.80 -2.34
C ASN A 117 16.53 -21.51 -2.73
N PHE A 118 15.46 -20.73 -2.82
CA PHE A 118 14.11 -21.23 -3.05
C PHE A 118 13.67 -21.06 -4.51
N ASP A 119 12.73 -21.90 -4.92
CA ASP A 119 12.10 -21.82 -6.25
C ASP A 119 10.64 -22.27 -6.17
N PHE A 120 9.84 -21.87 -7.14
CA PHE A 120 8.45 -22.31 -7.24
C PHE A 120 8.36 -23.61 -8.05
N ASP A 121 7.64 -24.60 -7.52
CA ASP A 121 7.35 -25.83 -8.27
C ASP A 121 6.23 -25.60 -9.31
N ALA A 122 5.97 -26.62 -10.15
CA ALA A 122 4.92 -26.54 -11.18
C ALA A 122 3.48 -26.35 -10.64
N LYS A 123 3.26 -26.59 -9.34
CA LYS A 123 1.98 -26.38 -8.65
C LYS A 123 1.94 -25.02 -7.94
N GLY A 124 3.02 -24.24 -8.01
CA GLY A 124 3.13 -22.95 -7.35
C GLY A 124 3.57 -23.03 -5.88
N ASN A 125 4.01 -24.19 -5.37
CA ASN A 125 4.54 -24.27 -4.01
C ASN A 125 5.95 -23.72 -3.96
N LEU A 126 6.29 -22.97 -2.93
CA LEU A 126 7.66 -22.52 -2.71
C LEU A 126 8.46 -23.65 -2.05
N VAL A 127 9.49 -24.13 -2.75
CA VAL A 127 10.27 -25.32 -2.38
C VAL A 127 11.76 -25.06 -2.44
N ILE A 128 12.54 -25.93 -1.79
CA ILE A 128 13.99 -26.03 -2.02
C ILE A 128 14.23 -27.00 -3.19
N PRO A 129 14.79 -26.57 -4.33
CA PRO A 129 14.94 -27.42 -5.52
C PRO A 129 15.74 -28.71 -5.30
N GLY A 130 16.75 -28.68 -4.41
CA GLY A 130 17.63 -29.82 -4.16
C GLY A 130 17.01 -30.93 -3.32
N SER A 131 16.06 -30.61 -2.43
CA SER A 131 15.45 -31.56 -1.50
C SER A 131 13.94 -31.76 -1.71
N GLY A 132 13.28 -30.86 -2.45
CA GLY A 132 11.83 -30.87 -2.65
C GLY A 132 11.02 -30.53 -1.39
N LEU A 133 11.66 -29.99 -0.35
CA LEU A 133 10.97 -29.61 0.88
C LEU A 133 10.15 -28.33 0.67
N PHE A 134 8.95 -28.31 1.24
CA PHE A 134 8.05 -27.16 1.20
C PHE A 134 8.40 -26.15 2.26
N ILE A 135 8.34 -24.88 1.93
CA ILE A 135 8.45 -23.79 2.91
C ILE A 135 7.10 -23.55 3.54
N ARG A 136 7.10 -23.29 4.85
CA ARG A 136 5.89 -23.01 5.62
C ARG A 136 5.72 -21.54 5.92
N GLY A 137 4.46 -21.13 5.99
CA GLY A 137 4.05 -19.74 6.19
C GLY A 137 2.55 -19.62 6.37
N TRP A 138 2.04 -18.40 6.25
CA TRP A 138 0.61 -18.12 6.19
C TRP A 138 0.25 -17.78 4.76
N ASN A 139 -0.75 -18.46 4.20
CA ASN A 139 -1.32 -18.07 2.91
C ASN A 139 -2.40 -17.02 3.15
N ALA A 140 -2.49 -16.03 2.27
CA ALA A 140 -3.61 -15.10 2.29
C ALA A 140 -4.86 -15.77 1.72
N VAL A 141 -6.01 -15.38 2.24
CA VAL A 141 -7.33 -15.73 1.69
C VAL A 141 -7.95 -14.42 1.21
N ASP A 142 -8.23 -14.33 -0.09
CA ASP A 142 -8.79 -13.13 -0.73
C ASP A 142 -8.00 -11.84 -0.43
N GLY A 143 -6.66 -11.91 -0.54
CA GLY A 143 -5.75 -10.78 -0.30
C GLY A 143 -5.56 -10.39 1.18
N VAL A 144 -6.26 -11.06 2.11
CA VAL A 144 -6.12 -10.82 3.55
C VAL A 144 -5.24 -11.91 4.19
N LEU A 145 -4.21 -11.46 4.90
CA LEU A 145 -3.24 -12.33 5.54
C LEU A 145 -3.49 -12.45 7.05
N ASP A 146 -3.86 -13.64 7.52
CA ASP A 146 -3.91 -13.97 8.95
C ASP A 146 -2.60 -14.62 9.40
N SER A 147 -1.70 -13.81 9.95
CA SER A 147 -0.40 -14.24 10.48
C SER A 147 -0.47 -14.82 11.91
N SER A 148 -1.66 -14.91 12.49
CA SER A 148 -1.94 -15.52 13.81
C SER A 148 -2.43 -16.97 13.70
N GLY A 149 -2.80 -17.42 12.50
CA GLY A 149 -3.29 -18.77 12.24
C GLY A 149 -2.22 -19.86 12.29
N GLN A 150 -2.62 -21.09 12.01
CA GLN A 150 -1.67 -22.20 11.83
C GLN A 150 -0.87 -22.04 10.54
N ILE A 151 0.44 -22.32 10.59
CA ILE A 151 1.27 -22.31 9.39
C ILE A 151 0.89 -23.46 8.44
N SER A 152 0.85 -23.17 7.14
CA SER A 152 0.61 -24.12 6.06
C SER A 152 1.74 -24.02 5.03
N ASN A 153 1.73 -24.89 4.01
CA ASN A 153 2.72 -24.78 2.93
C ASN A 153 2.43 -23.53 2.11
N ILE A 154 3.47 -22.77 1.77
CA ILE A 154 3.31 -21.57 0.96
C ILE A 154 2.98 -21.98 -0.46
N THR A 155 1.81 -21.56 -0.94
CA THR A 155 1.33 -21.88 -2.27
C THR A 155 0.95 -20.60 -2.99
N VAL A 156 1.60 -20.33 -4.12
CA VAL A 156 1.26 -19.28 -5.08
C VAL A 156 0.97 -19.97 -6.42
N PRO A 157 -0.27 -20.44 -6.65
CA PRO A 157 -0.61 -21.14 -7.87
C PRO A 157 -0.31 -20.27 -9.10
N ALA A 158 0.40 -20.84 -10.07
CA ALA A 158 0.59 -20.16 -11.36
C ALA A 158 -0.78 -20.03 -12.04
N GLY A 159 -1.18 -18.80 -12.37
CA GLY A 159 -2.49 -18.49 -12.92
C GLY A 159 -3.56 -18.10 -11.90
N THR A 160 -3.18 -17.70 -10.67
CA THR A 160 -4.09 -16.92 -9.83
C THR A 160 -4.56 -15.70 -10.60
N SER A 161 -5.88 -15.57 -10.70
CA SER A 161 -6.53 -14.39 -11.27
C SER A 161 -7.26 -13.66 -10.16
N ILE A 162 -7.08 -12.35 -10.08
CA ILE A 162 -7.97 -11.55 -9.24
C ILE A 162 -9.26 -11.31 -10.03
N PRO A 163 -10.43 -11.52 -9.42
CA PRO A 163 -11.70 -11.22 -10.07
C PRO A 163 -11.79 -9.72 -10.34
N ALA A 164 -12.61 -9.33 -11.32
CA ALA A 164 -12.91 -7.92 -11.51
C ALA A 164 -13.65 -7.37 -10.27
N LYS A 165 -13.32 -6.13 -9.90
CA LYS A 165 -14.03 -5.40 -8.85
C LYS A 165 -14.77 -4.24 -9.50
N SER A 166 -16.08 -4.19 -9.29
CA SER A 166 -16.90 -3.07 -9.74
C SER A 166 -16.49 -1.79 -9.01
N THR A 167 -16.47 -0.67 -9.72
CA THR A 167 -16.27 0.65 -9.10
C THR A 167 -17.45 0.96 -8.18
N THR A 168 -17.16 1.36 -6.95
CA THR A 168 -18.12 1.81 -5.94
C THR A 168 -17.95 3.28 -5.58
N GLU A 169 -16.75 3.85 -5.75
CA GLU A 169 -16.47 5.25 -5.46
C GLU A 169 -15.53 5.86 -6.52
N MET A 170 -15.71 7.16 -6.79
CA MET A 170 -14.80 7.97 -7.61
C MET A 170 -14.56 9.31 -6.94
N THR A 171 -13.30 9.74 -6.93
CA THR A 171 -12.84 10.98 -6.30
C THR A 171 -12.52 12.06 -7.33
N PHE A 172 -12.88 13.30 -7.00
CA PHE A 172 -12.55 14.49 -7.80
C PHE A 172 -11.61 15.40 -7.02
N ILE A 173 -10.59 15.90 -7.72
CA ILE A 173 -9.55 16.76 -7.14
C ILE A 173 -9.37 18.05 -7.95
N ASN A 174 -8.49 18.91 -7.44
CA ASN A 174 -8.07 20.19 -8.00
C ASN A 174 -9.13 21.30 -7.84
N ASN A 175 -9.06 22.29 -8.73
CA ASN A 175 -9.71 23.58 -8.56
C ASN A 175 -10.85 23.80 -9.55
N LEU A 176 -11.98 24.27 -9.06
CA LEU A 176 -13.04 24.91 -9.84
C LEU A 176 -12.92 26.43 -9.67
N SER A 177 -12.93 27.21 -10.75
CA SER A 177 -12.61 28.64 -10.64
C SER A 177 -13.65 29.48 -9.87
N ALA A 178 -13.22 30.18 -8.81
CA ALA A 178 -14.07 31.14 -8.09
C ALA A 178 -14.41 32.38 -8.94
N SER A 179 -13.54 32.76 -9.88
CA SER A 179 -13.69 33.95 -10.74
C SER A 179 -14.41 33.66 -12.06
N ALA A 180 -14.66 32.39 -12.39
CA ALA A 180 -15.43 32.01 -13.58
C ALA A 180 -16.83 32.65 -13.59
N THR A 181 -17.34 33.01 -14.76
CA THR A 181 -18.72 33.51 -14.86
C THR A 181 -19.72 32.36 -14.69
N PRO A 182 -20.89 32.59 -14.05
CA PRO A 182 -21.99 31.62 -14.07
C PRO A 182 -22.28 31.12 -15.49
N GLY A 183 -22.44 29.82 -15.66
CA GLY A 183 -22.55 29.13 -16.94
C GLY A 183 -21.24 28.60 -17.52
N THR A 184 -20.10 28.85 -16.89
CA THR A 184 -18.83 28.21 -17.28
C THR A 184 -18.93 26.71 -17.02
N THR A 185 -18.64 25.91 -18.06
CA THR A 185 -18.63 24.45 -17.99
C THR A 185 -17.20 23.91 -18.01
N ALA A 186 -16.91 22.92 -17.17
CA ALA A 186 -15.68 22.13 -17.21
C ALA A 186 -16.02 20.65 -17.28
N MET A 187 -15.36 19.90 -18.17
CA MET A 187 -15.61 18.47 -18.34
C MET A 187 -14.41 17.65 -17.89
N THR A 188 -14.68 16.55 -17.22
CA THR A 188 -13.69 15.53 -16.89
C THR A 188 -14.29 14.15 -17.15
N SER A 189 -13.47 13.18 -17.53
CA SER A 189 -13.90 11.83 -17.81
C SER A 189 -12.99 10.83 -17.10
N LYS A 190 -13.56 9.74 -16.62
CA LYS A 190 -12.81 8.63 -16.03
C LYS A 190 -13.48 7.31 -16.38
N ASP A 191 -12.67 6.29 -16.61
CA ASP A 191 -13.16 4.94 -16.84
C ASP A 191 -13.53 4.29 -15.50
N VAL A 192 -14.74 3.72 -15.45
CA VAL A 192 -15.26 2.89 -14.36
C VAL A 192 -15.41 1.46 -14.84
N TYR A 193 -15.36 0.50 -13.91
CA TYR A 193 -15.38 -0.92 -14.20
C TYR A 193 -16.66 -1.54 -13.69
N ASP A 194 -17.32 -2.37 -14.51
CA ASP A 194 -18.47 -3.16 -14.09
C ASP A 194 -18.07 -4.46 -13.37
N SER A 195 -19.08 -5.22 -12.92
CA SER A 195 -18.88 -6.50 -12.22
C SER A 195 -18.18 -7.57 -13.07
N LEU A 196 -18.14 -7.41 -14.40
CA LEU A 196 -17.45 -8.30 -15.33
C LEU A 196 -16.08 -7.76 -15.75
N GLY A 197 -15.71 -6.55 -15.30
CA GLY A 197 -14.44 -5.89 -15.60
C GLY A 197 -14.42 -5.13 -16.92
N LYS A 198 -15.57 -4.92 -17.58
CA LYS A 198 -15.65 -4.07 -18.78
C LYS A 198 -15.63 -2.60 -18.37
N THR A 199 -14.91 -1.81 -19.16
CA THR A 199 -14.71 -0.37 -18.94
C THR A 199 -15.87 0.43 -19.51
N HIS A 200 -16.40 1.36 -18.72
CA HIS A 200 -17.38 2.38 -19.12
C HIS A 200 -16.82 3.76 -18.83
N THR A 201 -16.82 4.67 -19.81
CA THR A 201 -16.30 6.03 -19.58
C THR A 201 -17.40 6.92 -19.01
N LEU A 202 -17.22 7.37 -17.77
CA LEU A 202 -18.12 8.31 -17.09
C LEU A 202 -17.65 9.74 -17.34
N ASN A 203 -18.47 10.52 -18.03
CA ASN A 203 -18.25 11.95 -18.29
C ASN A 203 -18.97 12.78 -17.23
N ASN A 204 -18.22 13.65 -16.54
CA ASN A 204 -18.73 14.57 -15.55
C ASN A 204 -18.55 16.01 -16.03
N THR A 205 -19.65 16.74 -16.15
CA THR A 205 -19.70 18.14 -16.59
C THR A 205 -20.07 19.03 -15.40
N PHE A 206 -19.10 19.83 -14.94
CA PHE A 206 -19.27 20.82 -13.89
C PHE A 206 -19.73 22.16 -14.50
N THR A 207 -20.88 22.66 -14.08
CA THR A 207 -21.44 23.95 -14.54
C THR A 207 -21.55 24.91 -13.36
N LYS A 208 -20.97 26.10 -13.48
CA LYS A 208 -21.08 27.13 -12.44
C LYS A 208 -22.50 27.69 -12.40
N VAL A 209 -23.16 27.65 -11.25
CA VAL A 209 -24.54 28.14 -11.08
C VAL A 209 -24.56 29.55 -10.51
N SER A 210 -23.84 29.74 -9.41
CA SER A 210 -23.74 31.02 -8.69
C SER A 210 -22.42 31.08 -7.94
N ASP A 211 -22.20 32.15 -7.19
CA ASP A 211 -21.08 32.23 -6.27
C ASP A 211 -21.11 31.04 -5.31
N ASN A 212 -19.94 30.43 -5.12
CA ASN A 212 -19.71 29.26 -4.29
C ASN A 212 -20.54 28.01 -4.63
N LYS A 213 -21.18 27.94 -5.80
CA LYS A 213 -22.02 26.80 -6.19
C LYS A 213 -21.80 26.31 -7.61
N TRP A 214 -21.63 25.00 -7.74
CA TRP A 214 -21.46 24.28 -8.99
C TRP A 214 -22.42 23.10 -9.05
N ILE A 215 -22.90 22.73 -10.24
CA ILE A 215 -23.60 21.47 -10.47
C ILE A 215 -22.69 20.54 -11.24
N SER A 216 -22.53 19.31 -10.79
CA SER A 216 -21.92 18.23 -11.57
C SER A 216 -23.02 17.40 -12.22
N ALA A 217 -22.92 17.21 -13.53
CA ALA A 217 -23.79 16.35 -14.32
C ALA A 217 -22.99 15.17 -14.87
N SER A 218 -23.34 13.95 -14.49
CA SER A 218 -22.68 12.71 -14.87
C SER A 218 -23.47 12.00 -15.97
N THR A 219 -22.76 11.59 -17.03
CA THR A 219 -23.31 10.87 -18.18
C THR A 219 -22.34 9.78 -18.60
N LEU A 220 -22.83 8.64 -19.06
CA LEU A 220 -21.96 7.64 -19.69
C LEU A 220 -21.77 7.94 -21.17
N ALA A 221 -20.56 7.68 -21.67
CA ALA A 221 -20.21 7.86 -23.08
C ALA A 221 -20.95 6.90 -24.02
N ASP A 222 -21.45 5.77 -23.51
CA ASP A 222 -22.20 4.76 -24.27
C ASP A 222 -23.68 5.14 -24.48
N GLY A 223 -24.15 6.23 -23.85
CA GLY A 223 -25.53 6.70 -23.91
C GLY A 223 -26.49 5.98 -22.96
N THR A 224 -26.00 5.08 -22.10
CA THR A 224 -26.81 4.44 -21.05
C THR A 224 -27.32 5.52 -20.08
N PRO A 225 -28.63 5.54 -19.76
CA PRO A 225 -29.18 6.55 -18.87
C PRO A 225 -28.60 6.42 -17.46
N VAL A 226 -28.27 7.56 -16.88
CA VAL A 226 -27.71 7.69 -15.54
C VAL A 226 -28.77 8.25 -14.60
N THR A 227 -29.08 7.50 -13.54
CA THR A 227 -29.96 7.94 -12.45
C THR A 227 -29.12 8.60 -11.36
N ASN A 228 -29.66 9.61 -10.69
CA ASN A 228 -28.97 10.42 -9.67
C ASN A 228 -27.70 11.14 -10.16
N GLY A 229 -27.48 11.26 -11.47
CA GLY A 229 -26.29 11.87 -12.06
C GLY A 229 -26.16 13.40 -11.91
N LEU A 230 -26.90 14.04 -11.01
CA LEU A 230 -26.88 15.50 -10.81
C LEU A 230 -26.61 15.84 -9.35
N THR A 231 -25.51 16.52 -9.06
CA THR A 231 -25.14 16.91 -7.69
C THR A 231 -24.81 18.40 -7.62
N GLU A 232 -25.37 19.11 -6.65
CA GLU A 232 -24.97 20.49 -6.32
C GLU A 232 -23.81 20.43 -5.32
N ILE A 233 -22.73 21.11 -5.65
CA ILE A 233 -21.52 21.24 -4.86
C ILE A 233 -21.47 22.68 -4.36
N SER A 234 -21.37 22.85 -3.04
CA SER A 234 -21.23 24.14 -2.39
C SER A 234 -19.86 24.27 -1.72
N PHE A 235 -19.25 25.45 -1.89
CA PHE A 235 -17.97 25.82 -1.28
C PHE A 235 -18.15 26.85 -0.17
N ASP A 236 -17.20 26.90 0.76
CA ASP A 236 -17.16 27.92 1.80
C ASP A 236 -16.58 29.26 1.27
N THR A 237 -16.58 30.29 2.11
CA THR A 237 -16.04 31.62 1.77
C THR A 237 -14.51 31.65 1.62
N GLN A 238 -13.81 30.58 1.99
CA GLN A 238 -12.35 30.43 1.87
C GLN A 238 -11.95 29.57 0.65
N GLY A 239 -12.93 29.07 -0.11
CA GLY A 239 -12.70 28.21 -1.29
C GLY A 239 -12.54 26.73 -0.94
N GLY A 240 -12.83 26.31 0.29
CA GLY A 240 -12.88 24.90 0.69
C GLY A 240 -14.22 24.25 0.35
N PHE A 241 -14.22 22.93 0.19
CA PHE A 241 -15.45 22.15 0.05
C PHE A 241 -16.33 22.29 1.31
N SER A 242 -17.62 22.60 1.13
CA SER A 242 -18.54 22.76 2.25
C SER A 242 -19.55 21.61 2.31
N THR A 243 -20.41 21.48 1.29
CA THR A 243 -21.46 20.47 1.26
C THR A 243 -21.76 20.03 -0.16
N VAL A 244 -22.30 18.83 -0.29
CA VAL A 244 -22.88 18.32 -1.52
C VAL A 244 -24.35 17.99 -1.27
N LYS A 245 -25.20 18.25 -2.26
CA LYS A 245 -26.63 17.94 -2.24
C LYS A 245 -27.01 17.22 -3.53
N GLN A 246 -27.95 16.28 -3.47
CA GLN A 246 -28.51 15.69 -4.67
C GLN A 246 -29.33 16.77 -5.38
N ALA A 247 -29.05 17.02 -6.65
CA ALA A 247 -29.86 17.89 -7.47
C ALA A 247 -30.83 17.02 -8.31
N THR A 248 -32.09 17.44 -8.39
CA THR A 248 -33.09 16.83 -9.26
C THR A 248 -33.68 17.90 -10.13
N VAL A 249 -33.71 17.69 -11.45
CA VAL A 249 -34.41 18.61 -12.36
C VAL A 249 -35.89 18.56 -12.03
N ASN A 250 -36.47 19.71 -11.73
CA ASN A 250 -37.90 19.79 -11.46
C ASN A 250 -38.66 19.51 -12.77
N ALA A 251 -39.52 18.48 -12.77
CA ALA A 251 -40.37 18.18 -13.93
C ALA A 251 -41.26 19.38 -14.26
N ALA A 252 -41.41 19.67 -15.55
CA ALA A 252 -42.07 20.86 -16.08
C ALA A 252 -43.53 21.00 -15.60
N ALA A 253 -43.74 21.73 -14.52
CA ALA A 253 -44.98 22.47 -14.31
C ALA A 253 -44.70 23.90 -14.78
N THR A 254 -45.15 24.21 -16.01
CA THR A 254 -45.26 25.58 -16.59
C THR A 254 -44.47 26.63 -15.83
N THR A 255 -43.15 26.67 -16.05
CA THR A 255 -42.25 27.58 -15.35
C THR A 255 -42.45 29.00 -15.89
N SER A 256 -43.36 29.73 -15.26
CA SER A 256 -43.21 31.17 -15.09
C SER A 256 -41.91 31.40 -14.33
N ILE A 257 -40.92 32.01 -14.98
CA ILE A 257 -39.79 32.60 -14.27
C ILE A 257 -40.26 34.02 -13.97
N ASN A 258 -40.80 34.28 -12.78
CA ASN A 258 -40.97 35.65 -12.32
C ASN A 258 -39.58 36.22 -12.03
N LEU A 259 -39.19 37.23 -12.79
CA LEU A 259 -38.09 38.09 -12.39
C LEU A 259 -38.69 39.16 -11.48
N ASP A 260 -38.71 38.86 -10.18
CA ASP A 260 -39.15 39.82 -9.20
C ASP A 260 -38.06 40.90 -9.01
N LEU A 261 -38.36 42.12 -9.44
CA LEU A 261 -37.49 43.29 -9.37
C LEU A 261 -37.59 44.04 -8.02
N THR A 262 -38.35 43.51 -7.06
CA THR A 262 -38.63 44.11 -5.73
C THR A 262 -37.40 44.35 -4.85
N LYS A 263 -36.19 43.92 -5.27
CA LYS A 263 -34.93 44.26 -4.60
C LYS A 263 -33.95 45.07 -5.47
N TYR A 264 -34.35 45.47 -6.68
CA TYR A 264 -33.46 46.07 -7.68
C TYR A 264 -33.66 47.58 -7.72
N GLN A 265 -32.75 48.33 -7.08
CA GLN A 265 -32.63 49.77 -7.34
C GLN A 265 -31.80 49.99 -8.60
N LEU A 266 -32.49 50.20 -9.71
CA LEU A 266 -31.90 50.49 -11.01
C LEU A 266 -31.32 51.92 -11.03
N ASP A 267 -30.00 52.05 -11.12
CA ASP A 267 -29.26 53.34 -11.10
C ASP A 267 -29.64 54.27 -12.25
N ASN A 268 -29.97 55.53 -11.94
CA ASN A 268 -30.40 56.51 -12.94
C ASN A 268 -29.23 57.22 -13.67
N THR A 269 -27.99 56.73 -13.58
CA THR A 269 -26.82 57.25 -14.30
C THR A 269 -26.74 56.76 -15.76
N THR A 270 -27.11 57.63 -16.70
CA THR A 270 -27.19 57.32 -18.14
C THR A 270 -26.00 56.48 -18.63
N GLY A 271 -26.29 55.29 -19.18
CA GLY A 271 -25.29 54.36 -19.69
C GLY A 271 -24.86 53.26 -18.71
N SER A 272 -25.37 53.25 -17.47
CA SER A 272 -25.15 52.14 -16.53
C SER A 272 -25.73 50.82 -17.07
N ILE A 273 -24.92 49.76 -16.98
CA ILE A 273 -25.26 48.39 -17.40
C ILE A 273 -25.30 47.48 -16.17
N HIS A 274 -26.41 46.79 -15.97
CA HIS A 274 -26.60 45.79 -14.92
C HIS A 274 -26.82 44.41 -15.53
N SER A 275 -26.40 43.33 -14.84
CA SER A 275 -26.61 41.97 -15.33
C SER A 275 -27.05 41.03 -14.20
N ALA A 276 -27.98 40.13 -14.50
CA ALA A 276 -28.45 39.06 -13.63
C ALA A 276 -28.38 37.71 -14.37
N TYR A 277 -28.06 36.65 -13.64
CA TYR A 277 -27.93 35.30 -14.20
C TYR A 277 -28.98 34.36 -13.60
N TYR A 278 -29.56 33.52 -14.45
CA TYR A 278 -30.60 32.55 -14.09
C TYR A 278 -30.26 31.20 -14.72
N THR A 279 -30.52 30.10 -14.03
CA THR A 279 -30.35 28.76 -14.59
C THR A 279 -31.72 28.16 -14.94
N VAL A 280 -31.82 27.56 -16.13
CA VAL A 280 -33.02 26.91 -16.66
C VAL A 280 -32.60 25.54 -17.19
N ALA A 281 -33.39 24.50 -16.97
CA ALA A 281 -33.11 23.16 -17.49
C ALA A 281 -33.94 22.89 -18.76
N ASP A 282 -33.36 22.19 -19.74
CA ASP A 282 -34.09 21.66 -20.89
C ASP A 282 -34.97 20.45 -20.48
N ASN A 283 -36.04 20.22 -21.24
CA ASN A 283 -37.08 19.24 -20.91
C ASN A 283 -36.51 17.81 -20.91
N GLY A 284 -36.32 17.23 -19.72
CA GLY A 284 -36.06 15.80 -19.54
C GLY A 284 -34.62 15.32 -19.75
N SER A 285 -33.62 16.20 -19.78
CA SER A 285 -32.20 15.78 -19.81
C SER A 285 -31.32 16.54 -18.82
N PRO A 286 -30.58 15.86 -17.93
CA PRO A 286 -29.56 16.45 -17.05
C PRO A 286 -28.47 17.26 -17.77
N ALA A 287 -28.30 17.04 -19.08
CA ALA A 287 -27.15 17.49 -19.85
C ALA A 287 -27.27 18.93 -20.39
N ALA A 288 -28.42 19.59 -20.25
CA ALA A 288 -28.68 20.91 -20.83
C ALA A 288 -29.22 21.91 -19.79
N LEU A 289 -28.39 22.24 -18.81
CA LEU A 289 -28.58 23.43 -17.98
C LEU A 289 -28.20 24.66 -18.81
N HIS A 290 -29.20 25.45 -19.20
CA HIS A 290 -29.03 26.74 -19.84
C HIS A 290 -28.84 27.82 -18.78
N VAL A 291 -27.88 28.72 -18.99
CA VAL A 291 -27.69 29.89 -18.14
C VAL A 291 -28.13 31.13 -18.90
N LEU A 292 -29.20 31.74 -18.46
CA LEU A 292 -29.72 32.97 -19.01
C LEU A 292 -29.06 34.17 -18.33
N LYS A 293 -28.57 35.12 -19.13
CA LYS A 293 -28.11 36.42 -18.67
C LYS A 293 -29.11 37.48 -19.09
N ALA A 294 -29.76 38.12 -18.11
CA ALA A 294 -30.53 39.33 -18.33
C ALA A 294 -29.61 40.55 -18.14
N THR A 295 -29.47 41.38 -19.18
CA THR A 295 -28.68 42.62 -19.14
C THR A 295 -29.63 43.80 -19.23
N PHE A 296 -29.53 44.76 -18.32
CA PHE A 296 -30.32 46.00 -18.31
C PHE A 296 -29.41 47.19 -18.59
N THR A 297 -29.75 48.00 -19.58
CA THR A 297 -29.00 49.20 -19.97
C THR A 297 -29.88 50.41 -19.84
N GLN A 298 -29.47 51.37 -19.02
CA GLN A 298 -30.23 52.59 -18.84
C GLN A 298 -30.07 53.53 -20.05
N MET A 299 -31.20 54.05 -20.56
CA MET A 299 -31.20 54.97 -21.70
C MET A 299 -31.30 56.44 -21.26
N ALA A 300 -32.43 56.85 -20.68
CA ALA A 300 -32.72 58.19 -20.17
C ALA A 300 -34.04 58.18 -19.37
N ASP A 301 -34.20 59.10 -18.41
CA ASP A 301 -35.45 59.41 -17.70
C ASP A 301 -36.35 58.20 -17.39
N ASN A 302 -35.98 57.41 -16.38
CA ASN A 302 -36.79 56.28 -15.91
C ASN A 302 -37.02 55.15 -16.94
N LYS A 303 -36.26 55.13 -18.05
CA LYS A 303 -36.34 54.07 -19.09
C LYS A 303 -35.08 53.22 -19.19
N TRP A 304 -35.30 51.93 -19.34
CA TRP A 304 -34.29 50.88 -19.42
C TRP A 304 -34.58 49.95 -20.60
N THR A 305 -33.53 49.52 -21.29
CA THR A 305 -33.63 48.38 -22.22
C THR A 305 -33.14 47.13 -21.51
N TYR A 306 -33.75 45.99 -21.79
CA TYR A 306 -33.24 44.72 -21.34
C TYR A 306 -32.98 43.76 -22.51
N ALA A 307 -31.99 42.89 -22.34
CA ALA A 307 -31.70 41.79 -23.25
C ALA A 307 -31.45 40.52 -22.44
N ILE A 308 -32.19 39.45 -22.75
CA ILE A 308 -31.98 38.11 -22.21
C ILE A 308 -31.20 37.32 -23.25
N THR A 309 -30.00 36.86 -22.91
CA THR A 309 -29.20 35.98 -23.75
C THR A 309 -29.00 34.64 -23.04
N ASP A 310 -28.88 33.56 -23.79
CA ASP A 310 -28.44 32.28 -23.24
C ASP A 310 -26.93 32.16 -23.38
N THR A 311 -26.23 32.27 -22.26
CA THR A 311 -24.75 32.21 -22.21
C THR A 311 -24.22 30.81 -22.46
N SER A 312 -25.05 29.76 -22.30
CA SER A 312 -24.67 28.38 -22.61
C SER A 312 -24.59 28.10 -24.12
N SER A 313 -25.39 28.82 -24.92
CA SER A 313 -25.44 28.65 -26.38
C SER A 313 -24.28 29.31 -27.14
N LYS A 314 -23.44 30.12 -26.47
CA LYS A 314 -22.42 31.00 -27.07
C LYS A 314 -22.96 31.94 -28.17
N SER A 315 -24.27 32.06 -28.32
CA SER A 315 -24.93 32.97 -29.25
C SER A 315 -24.99 34.36 -28.64
N SER A 316 -24.55 35.38 -29.39
CA SER A 316 -24.72 36.79 -29.03
C SER A 316 -26.12 37.32 -29.33
N THR A 317 -27.01 36.49 -29.87
CA THR A 317 -28.38 36.87 -30.19
C THR A 317 -29.23 36.81 -28.92
N ALA A 318 -29.83 37.93 -28.54
CA ALA A 318 -30.76 37.98 -27.43
C ALA A 318 -32.00 37.12 -27.74
N LEU A 319 -32.32 36.20 -26.83
CA LEU A 319 -33.54 35.40 -26.84
C LEU A 319 -34.79 36.28 -26.65
N LYS A 320 -34.62 37.39 -25.93
CA LYS A 320 -35.65 38.41 -25.75
C LYS A 320 -35.01 39.77 -25.53
N THR A 321 -35.61 40.81 -26.09
CA THR A 321 -35.31 42.20 -25.76
C THR A 321 -36.60 42.95 -25.46
N GLY A 322 -36.52 44.01 -24.67
CA GLY A 322 -37.68 44.85 -24.37
C GLY A 322 -37.28 46.15 -23.69
N GLU A 323 -38.30 46.97 -23.41
CA GLU A 323 -38.15 48.26 -22.77
C GLU A 323 -38.98 48.30 -21.50
N ILE A 324 -38.32 48.66 -20.41
CA ILE A 324 -38.92 48.83 -19.09
C ILE A 324 -38.97 50.32 -18.78
N VAL A 325 -40.12 50.78 -18.33
CA VAL A 325 -40.34 52.17 -17.90
C VAL A 325 -40.79 52.15 -16.45
N TYR A 326 -40.15 52.96 -15.60
CA TYR A 326 -40.63 53.22 -14.25
C TYR A 326 -41.75 54.27 -14.28
N ASP A 327 -42.96 53.87 -13.91
CA ASP A 327 -44.09 54.78 -13.78
C ASP A 327 -44.16 55.35 -12.36
N SER A 328 -43.60 56.55 -12.21
CA SER A 328 -43.61 57.31 -10.94
C SER A 328 -44.94 58.00 -10.63
N THR A 329 -45.97 57.84 -11.48
CA THR A 329 -47.20 58.64 -11.43
C THR A 329 -48.47 57.84 -11.14
N ALA A 330 -48.51 56.53 -11.43
CA ALA A 330 -49.71 55.71 -11.24
C ALA A 330 -49.53 54.52 -10.29
N THR A 331 -48.49 53.70 -10.49
CA THR A 331 -48.32 52.42 -9.78
C THR A 331 -47.04 52.35 -8.94
N ASN A 332 -46.13 53.32 -9.12
CA ASN A 332 -44.79 53.29 -8.54
C ASN A 332 -44.01 52.03 -8.95
N ASP A 333 -44.32 51.46 -10.12
CA ASP A 333 -43.83 50.15 -10.55
C ASP A 333 -43.16 50.22 -11.93
N TYR A 334 -42.37 49.21 -12.25
CA TYR A 334 -41.75 49.02 -13.55
C TYR A 334 -42.72 48.31 -14.50
N THR A 335 -43.12 48.99 -15.56
CA THR A 335 -43.93 48.41 -16.63
C THR A 335 -43.05 48.01 -17.81
N ASP A 336 -43.13 46.73 -18.22
CA ASP A 336 -42.58 46.27 -19.50
C ASP A 336 -43.57 46.64 -20.61
N ASN A 337 -43.15 47.47 -21.56
CA ASN A 337 -43.99 47.89 -22.68
C ASN A 337 -44.06 46.83 -23.80
N ASN A 338 -43.44 45.66 -23.62
CA ASN A 338 -43.45 44.59 -24.61
C ASN A 338 -44.59 43.58 -24.37
N ALA A 339 -45.44 43.37 -25.39
CA ALA A 339 -46.71 42.65 -25.27
C ALA A 339 -46.60 41.11 -25.18
N ALA A 340 -45.42 40.51 -25.43
CA ALA A 340 -45.25 39.06 -25.37
C ALA A 340 -44.47 38.63 -24.12
N ALA A 341 -45.15 37.99 -23.17
CA ALA A 341 -44.57 37.50 -21.91
C ALA A 341 -43.69 36.25 -22.07
N THR A 342 -43.39 35.78 -23.29
CA THR A 342 -42.75 34.46 -23.52
C THR A 342 -41.63 34.48 -24.54
N PHE A 343 -40.59 33.66 -24.35
CA PHE A 343 -39.57 33.32 -25.35
C PHE A 343 -39.30 31.82 -25.32
N ALA A 344 -38.61 31.27 -26.34
CA ALA A 344 -38.34 29.83 -26.43
C ALA A 344 -36.86 29.51 -26.24
N ILE A 345 -36.57 28.48 -25.44
CA ILE A 345 -35.26 27.82 -25.38
C ILE A 345 -35.48 26.39 -25.88
N ASN A 346 -34.83 26.01 -26.97
CA ASN A 346 -34.89 24.67 -27.54
C ASN A 346 -36.32 24.09 -27.75
N GLY A 347 -37.31 24.95 -28.03
CA GLY A 347 -38.72 24.57 -28.21
C GLY A 347 -39.58 24.61 -26.95
N ALA A 348 -38.99 24.78 -25.76
CA ALA A 348 -39.72 25.01 -24.50
C ALA A 348 -40.05 26.50 -24.34
N THR A 349 -41.30 26.80 -23.94
CA THR A 349 -41.76 28.19 -23.73
C THR A 349 -41.40 28.64 -22.32
N VAL A 350 -40.60 29.70 -22.22
CA VAL A 350 -40.21 30.37 -20.98
C VAL A 350 -41.01 31.66 -20.83
N THR A 351 -41.74 31.79 -19.73
CA THR A 351 -42.49 33.01 -19.37
C THR A 351 -41.60 33.95 -18.56
N PHE A 352 -41.54 35.22 -18.97
CA PHE A 352 -40.84 36.34 -18.33
C PHE A 352 -41.88 37.36 -17.84
N SER A 353 -41.91 37.61 -16.54
CA SER A 353 -42.71 38.64 -15.89
C SER A 353 -41.81 39.53 -15.03
N LEU A 354 -42.19 40.81 -14.95
CA LEU A 354 -41.53 41.85 -14.18
C LEU A 354 -42.50 42.32 -13.08
N SER A 355 -42.07 42.36 -11.82
CA SER A 355 -42.82 42.94 -10.71
C SER A 355 -41.89 43.75 -9.80
N GLY A 356 -42.22 44.98 -9.43
CA GLY A 356 -41.42 45.82 -8.50
C GLY A 356 -42.18 46.23 -7.25
N ASP A 357 -41.48 46.59 -6.18
CA ASP A 357 -42.05 47.02 -4.88
C ASP A 357 -42.01 48.55 -4.68
N GLY A 358 -42.39 49.36 -5.66
CA GLY A 358 -42.80 50.72 -5.28
C GLY A 358 -41.71 51.71 -4.83
N VAL A 359 -40.41 51.44 -5.01
CA VAL A 359 -39.33 52.33 -4.52
C VAL A 359 -38.66 53.11 -5.68
N ALA A 360 -38.60 54.44 -5.54
CA ALA A 360 -37.91 55.32 -6.48
C ALA A 360 -36.37 55.16 -6.37
N PRO A 361 -35.62 55.23 -7.49
CA PRO A 361 -34.17 54.98 -7.49
C PRO A 361 -33.40 56.09 -6.74
N THR A 362 -32.66 55.73 -5.68
CA THR A 362 -31.80 56.66 -4.93
C THR A 362 -30.46 56.03 -4.53
N GLY A 363 -29.44 56.05 -5.40
CA GLY A 363 -28.04 55.80 -5.01
C GLY A 363 -27.23 54.83 -5.88
N THR A 364 -25.90 54.87 -5.71
CA THR A 364 -24.87 54.31 -6.61
C THR A 364 -24.30 52.94 -6.20
N SER A 365 -25.11 51.97 -5.75
CA SER A 365 -24.57 50.63 -5.48
C SER A 365 -25.60 49.50 -5.58
N PHE A 366 -25.16 48.42 -6.21
CA PHE A 366 -25.91 47.22 -6.62
C PHE A 366 -25.78 46.08 -5.61
N HIS A 367 -26.89 45.47 -5.17
CA HIS A 367 -26.92 44.14 -4.54
C HIS A 367 -28.16 43.40 -5.09
N ALA A 368 -27.97 42.37 -5.92
CA ALA A 368 -29.05 41.50 -6.38
C ALA A 368 -29.15 40.29 -5.45
N ASP A 369 -30.32 40.06 -4.88
CA ASP A 369 -30.64 38.86 -4.11
C ASP A 369 -31.90 38.21 -4.72
N ARG A 370 -31.84 36.90 -5.02
CA ARG A 370 -32.95 36.15 -5.65
C ARG A 370 -34.20 36.27 -4.79
N ALA A 371 -35.31 36.76 -5.34
CA ALA A 371 -36.61 36.58 -4.70
C ALA A 371 -36.96 35.09 -4.65
N SER A 372 -37.33 34.64 -3.45
CA SER A 372 -37.24 33.26 -3.00
C SER A 372 -38.54 32.45 -3.16
N THR A 373 -39.31 32.66 -4.23
CA THR A 373 -40.63 32.01 -4.34
C THR A 373 -40.93 31.30 -5.66
N ASP A 374 -40.11 31.48 -6.71
CA ASP A 374 -40.16 30.60 -7.89
C ASP A 374 -39.15 29.47 -7.77
N ALA A 375 -39.65 28.25 -7.97
CA ALA A 375 -38.91 27.01 -7.81
C ALA A 375 -37.60 27.07 -8.61
N ALA A 376 -36.47 26.83 -7.95
CA ALA A 376 -35.20 26.63 -8.63
C ALA A 376 -35.37 25.61 -9.77
N ALA A 377 -34.66 25.76 -10.90
CA ALA A 377 -34.73 24.82 -12.02
C ALA A 377 -34.42 23.36 -11.62
N TYR A 378 -33.79 23.20 -10.45
CA TYR A 378 -33.56 21.95 -9.77
C TYR A 378 -33.92 22.09 -8.29
N SER A 379 -34.48 21.06 -7.67
CA SER A 379 -34.56 20.93 -6.22
C SER A 379 -33.28 20.30 -5.67
N THR A 380 -32.95 20.57 -4.41
CA THR A 380 -31.83 19.91 -3.73
C THR A 380 -32.29 19.13 -2.51
N ASP A 381 -31.77 17.91 -2.36
CA ASP A 381 -31.89 17.08 -1.16
C ASP A 381 -30.53 17.02 -0.44
N ALA A 382 -30.55 17.07 0.89
CA ALA A 382 -29.35 16.91 1.71
C ALA A 382 -28.74 15.51 1.60
N THR A 383 -29.53 14.50 1.22
CA THR A 383 -29.05 13.13 1.01
C THR A 383 -28.54 12.97 -0.42
N VAL A 384 -27.26 12.65 -0.59
CA VAL A 384 -26.68 12.31 -1.89
C VAL A 384 -26.72 10.81 -2.08
N ASN A 385 -27.38 10.36 -3.14
CA ASN A 385 -27.39 8.95 -3.49
C ASN A 385 -26.24 8.65 -4.47
N PRO A 386 -25.68 7.44 -4.44
CA PRO A 386 -24.80 6.99 -5.50
C PRO A 386 -25.47 7.12 -6.86
N ILE A 387 -24.66 7.40 -7.87
CA ILE A 387 -25.07 7.36 -9.26
C ILE A 387 -25.39 5.93 -9.62
N GLU A 388 -26.51 5.71 -10.31
CA GLU A 388 -26.97 4.40 -10.72
C GLU A 388 -27.09 4.31 -12.23
N PHE A 389 -26.49 3.27 -12.82
CA PHE A 389 -26.69 2.90 -14.21
C PHE A 389 -26.62 1.38 -14.37
N THR A 390 -27.33 0.85 -15.36
CA THR A 390 -27.36 -0.58 -15.64
C THR A 390 -26.77 -0.83 -17.03
N PRO A 391 -25.51 -1.33 -17.11
CA PRO A 391 -24.94 -1.74 -18.38
C PRO A 391 -25.73 -2.88 -19.02
N SER A 392 -25.69 -3.01 -20.35
CA SER A 392 -26.45 -4.02 -21.10
C SER A 392 -26.21 -5.47 -20.66
N ASP A 393 -24.98 -5.77 -20.23
CA ASP A 393 -24.50 -7.14 -20.00
C ASP A 393 -24.07 -7.41 -18.54
N ALA A 394 -24.30 -6.46 -17.62
CA ALA A 394 -23.82 -6.54 -16.24
C ALA A 394 -24.90 -6.15 -15.23
N ALA A 395 -24.63 -6.40 -13.95
CA ALA A 395 -25.49 -5.96 -12.87
C ALA A 395 -25.51 -4.42 -12.76
N THR A 396 -26.60 -3.87 -12.21
CA THR A 396 -26.71 -2.44 -11.89
C THR A 396 -25.56 -1.99 -11.00
N MET A 397 -24.90 -0.91 -11.40
CA MET A 397 -23.77 -0.32 -10.69
C MET A 397 -24.23 0.87 -9.86
N TYR A 398 -23.62 1.03 -8.68
CA TYR A 398 -23.81 2.17 -7.80
C TYR A 398 -22.45 2.83 -7.55
N VAL A 399 -22.26 4.05 -8.04
CA VAL A 399 -20.99 4.78 -7.92
C VAL A 399 -21.19 6.03 -7.06
N GLY A 400 -20.59 6.04 -5.89
CA GLY A 400 -20.49 7.22 -5.03
C GLY A 400 -19.55 8.25 -5.64
N MET A 401 -19.96 9.51 -5.63
CA MET A 401 -19.14 10.63 -6.08
C MET A 401 -18.58 11.38 -4.87
N ASN A 402 -17.26 11.46 -4.77
CA ASN A 402 -16.57 12.13 -3.68
C ASN A 402 -15.92 13.44 -4.17
N TYR A 403 -16.36 14.55 -3.58
CA TYR A 403 -15.96 15.91 -3.95
C TYR A 403 -15.16 16.62 -2.85
N TYR A 404 -14.78 15.93 -1.77
CA TYR A 404 -14.17 16.55 -0.58
C TYR A 404 -12.86 17.28 -0.88
N ASP A 405 -12.07 16.79 -1.83
CA ASP A 405 -10.77 17.35 -2.21
C ASP A 405 -10.86 18.43 -3.31
N LEU A 406 -12.07 18.85 -3.67
CA LEU A 406 -12.26 19.98 -4.57
C LEU A 406 -12.07 21.30 -3.85
N THR A 407 -11.44 22.24 -4.54
CA THR A 407 -11.23 23.62 -4.09
C THR A 407 -11.84 24.62 -5.06
N GLN A 408 -12.08 25.83 -4.55
CA GLN A 408 -12.60 26.94 -5.33
C GLN A 408 -11.79 28.22 -5.11
N TYR A 409 -10.66 28.32 -5.81
CA TYR A 409 -9.80 29.49 -5.87
C TYR A 409 -9.98 30.26 -7.18
N GLY A 410 -9.60 31.53 -7.18
CA GLY A 410 -9.71 32.43 -8.33
C GLY A 410 -8.80 32.12 -9.53
N THR A 411 -8.10 30.98 -9.51
CA THR A 411 -7.31 30.44 -10.62
C THR A 411 -8.20 29.73 -11.65
N ASP A 412 -7.60 29.31 -12.76
CA ASP A 412 -8.29 28.54 -13.79
C ASP A 412 -8.88 27.23 -13.25
N THR A 413 -9.90 26.72 -13.92
CA THR A 413 -10.53 25.43 -13.60
C THR A 413 -9.65 24.29 -14.10
N THR A 414 -9.21 23.43 -13.19
CA THR A 414 -8.33 22.27 -13.44
C THR A 414 -8.90 20.97 -12.87
N VAL A 415 -10.20 20.93 -12.63
CA VAL A 415 -10.92 19.77 -12.08
C VAL A 415 -10.60 18.49 -12.83
N GLN A 416 -10.32 17.44 -12.07
CA GLN A 416 -9.99 16.13 -12.62
C GLN A 416 -10.60 15.02 -11.75
N ALA A 417 -11.14 14.00 -12.39
CA ALA A 417 -11.42 12.72 -11.73
C ALA A 417 -10.09 11.99 -11.44
N SER A 418 -9.70 11.92 -10.17
CA SER A 418 -8.39 11.41 -9.75
C SER A 418 -8.36 9.89 -9.75
N GLU A 419 -9.17 9.28 -8.87
CA GLU A 419 -9.10 7.87 -8.54
C GLU A 419 -10.49 7.24 -8.52
N GLN A 420 -10.51 5.92 -8.71
CA GLN A 420 -11.68 5.07 -8.57
C GLN A 420 -11.22 3.68 -8.08
N ASP A 421 -12.08 2.95 -7.39
CA ASP A 421 -11.71 1.76 -6.62
C ASP A 421 -12.00 0.40 -7.30
N GLY A 422 -12.49 0.43 -8.54
CA GLY A 422 -12.75 -0.74 -9.38
C GLY A 422 -11.58 -1.11 -10.29
N TYR A 423 -11.56 -2.34 -10.79
CA TYR A 423 -10.54 -2.82 -11.70
C TYR A 423 -11.03 -4.02 -12.51
N ALA A 424 -10.50 -4.18 -13.71
CA ALA A 424 -10.72 -5.38 -14.53
C ALA A 424 -10.04 -6.61 -13.90
N ALA A 425 -10.48 -7.81 -14.27
CA ALA A 425 -9.80 -9.03 -13.86
C ALA A 425 -8.33 -9.03 -14.35
N GLY A 426 -7.43 -9.52 -13.52
CA GLY A 426 -6.00 -9.56 -13.81
C GLY A 426 -5.43 -10.94 -13.53
N THR A 427 -4.44 -11.37 -14.31
CA THR A 427 -3.66 -12.58 -14.04
C THR A 427 -2.35 -12.19 -13.37
N LEU A 428 -1.79 -13.08 -12.54
CA LEU A 428 -0.51 -12.85 -11.89
C LEU A 428 0.61 -12.64 -12.94
N ASP A 429 1.28 -11.50 -12.88
CA ASP A 429 2.37 -11.12 -13.81
C ASP A 429 3.74 -11.35 -13.17
N SER A 430 3.93 -10.86 -11.94
CA SER A 430 5.17 -11.03 -11.20
C SER A 430 4.95 -11.20 -9.70
N VAL A 431 5.94 -11.78 -9.03
CA VAL A 431 5.94 -12.01 -7.58
C VAL A 431 7.16 -11.32 -6.98
N SER A 432 6.92 -10.47 -5.99
CA SER A 432 7.96 -9.84 -5.17
C SER A 432 7.88 -10.35 -3.73
N ILE A 433 8.99 -10.27 -2.99
CA ILE A 433 9.02 -10.63 -1.56
C ILE A 433 9.58 -9.43 -0.80
N ASP A 434 8.79 -8.91 0.14
CA ASP A 434 9.19 -7.80 0.99
C ASP A 434 10.06 -8.25 2.18
N SER A 435 10.71 -7.28 2.83
CA SER A 435 11.52 -7.43 4.05
C SER A 435 10.82 -8.16 5.19
N THR A 436 9.50 -8.05 5.24
CA THR A 436 8.61 -8.73 6.19
C THR A 436 8.30 -10.18 5.81
N GLY A 437 8.92 -10.72 4.76
CA GLY A 437 8.67 -12.07 4.25
C GLY A 437 7.32 -12.23 3.55
N LYS A 438 6.61 -11.13 3.31
CA LYS A 438 5.33 -11.10 2.60
C LYS A 438 5.59 -11.23 1.10
N ILE A 439 4.93 -12.22 0.50
CA ILE A 439 4.94 -12.49 -0.93
C ILE A 439 3.82 -11.68 -1.57
N ILE A 440 4.19 -10.70 -2.38
CA ILE A 440 3.26 -9.76 -3.02
C ILE A 440 3.19 -10.12 -4.50
N GLY A 441 1.98 -10.40 -4.98
CA GLY A 441 1.69 -10.62 -6.39
C GLY A 441 1.34 -9.31 -7.06
N THR A 442 2.02 -8.98 -8.16
CA THR A 442 1.60 -7.91 -9.07
C THR A 442 0.85 -8.52 -10.23
N PHE A 443 -0.33 -8.01 -10.52
CA PHE A 443 -1.22 -8.54 -11.55
C PHE A 443 -1.19 -7.67 -12.81
N THR A 444 -1.60 -8.23 -13.95
CA THR A 444 -1.63 -7.54 -15.25
C THR A 444 -2.53 -6.30 -15.29
N ASN A 445 -3.46 -6.18 -14.34
CA ASN A 445 -4.34 -5.01 -14.17
C ASN A 445 -3.71 -3.92 -13.28
N GLY A 446 -2.44 -4.06 -12.89
CA GLY A 446 -1.70 -3.10 -12.07
C GLY A 446 -2.01 -3.17 -10.57
N GLN A 447 -2.92 -4.05 -10.14
CA GLN A 447 -3.19 -4.27 -8.73
C GLN A 447 -2.11 -5.14 -8.10
N THR A 448 -1.91 -4.95 -6.79
CA THR A 448 -1.03 -5.77 -5.97
C THR A 448 -1.80 -6.40 -4.83
N GLU A 449 -1.67 -7.71 -4.64
CA GLU A 449 -2.24 -8.41 -3.48
C GLU A 449 -1.17 -9.18 -2.72
N ASP A 450 -1.41 -9.32 -1.42
CA ASP A 450 -0.59 -10.14 -0.56
C ASP A 450 -1.02 -11.59 -0.72
N LEU A 451 -0.13 -12.45 -1.17
CA LEU A 451 -0.43 -13.85 -1.48
C LEU A 451 -0.10 -14.78 -0.31
N ALA A 452 1.02 -14.53 0.36
CA ALA A 452 1.47 -15.32 1.50
C ALA A 452 2.49 -14.55 2.34
N GLN A 453 2.86 -15.09 3.50
CA GLN A 453 3.98 -14.62 4.29
C GLN A 453 4.80 -15.80 4.84
N ILE A 454 6.11 -15.71 4.69
CA ILE A 454 7.06 -16.73 5.14
C ILE A 454 7.16 -16.71 6.67
N ALA A 455 7.07 -17.89 7.28
CA ALA A 455 7.26 -18.04 8.71
C ALA A 455 8.74 -18.25 9.05
N LEU A 456 9.19 -17.56 10.10
CA LEU A 456 10.53 -17.75 10.67
C LEU A 456 10.42 -18.41 12.05
N ALA A 457 11.35 -19.32 12.34
CA ALA A 457 11.50 -19.94 13.65
C ALA A 457 12.74 -19.41 14.38
N THR A 458 12.60 -19.14 15.67
CA THR A 458 13.72 -18.95 16.60
C THR A 458 13.72 -20.06 17.66
N PHE A 459 14.88 -20.27 18.26
CA PHE A 459 15.09 -21.28 19.30
C PHE A 459 15.73 -20.63 20.51
N THR A 460 15.38 -21.09 21.71
CA THR A 460 16.01 -20.62 22.94
C THR A 460 17.49 -20.96 22.98
N ASN A 461 17.88 -22.13 22.46
CA ASN A 461 19.27 -22.55 22.34
C ASN A 461 19.58 -23.07 20.93
N PRO A 462 19.97 -22.20 19.99
CA PRO A 462 20.29 -22.61 18.62
C PRO A 462 21.45 -23.62 18.52
N GLY A 463 22.37 -23.64 19.49
CA GLY A 463 23.47 -24.62 19.53
C GLY A 463 23.02 -26.06 19.83
N GLY A 464 21.82 -26.22 20.40
CA GLY A 464 21.21 -27.54 20.64
C GLY A 464 20.57 -28.16 19.40
N LEU A 465 20.48 -27.44 18.28
CA LEU A 465 19.91 -27.98 17.06
C LEU A 465 20.77 -29.11 16.48
N THR A 466 20.12 -30.18 16.03
CA THR A 466 20.81 -31.33 15.42
C THR A 466 20.90 -31.15 13.91
N ARG A 467 22.06 -31.45 13.32
CA ARG A 467 22.24 -31.36 11.86
C ARG A 467 21.69 -32.61 11.19
N VAL A 468 20.84 -32.44 10.18
CA VAL A 468 20.22 -33.55 9.43
C VAL A 468 20.87 -33.72 8.04
N GLY A 469 21.67 -32.73 7.61
CA GLY A 469 22.31 -32.70 6.28
C GLY A 469 21.70 -31.61 5.39
N GLY A 470 22.34 -31.30 4.25
CA GLY A 470 21.83 -30.30 3.30
C GLY A 470 21.64 -28.90 3.88
N SER A 471 22.48 -28.48 4.84
CA SER A 471 22.33 -27.24 5.63
C SER A 471 21.06 -27.15 6.47
N MET A 472 20.42 -28.29 6.78
CA MET A 472 19.21 -28.35 7.59
C MET A 472 19.48 -28.80 9.02
N PHE A 473 18.61 -28.32 9.90
CA PHE A 473 18.60 -28.57 11.33
C PHE A 473 17.26 -29.16 11.77
N ALA A 474 17.30 -30.05 12.76
CA ALA A 474 16.11 -30.55 13.46
C ALA A 474 16.15 -30.15 14.93
N GLU A 475 14.95 -29.98 15.48
CA GLU A 475 14.74 -29.71 16.89
C GLU A 475 15.26 -30.86 17.76
N SER A 476 15.81 -30.51 18.93
CA SER A 476 16.19 -31.45 19.96
C SER A 476 15.66 -31.01 21.33
N GLU A 477 15.72 -31.90 22.31
CA GLU A 477 15.37 -31.54 23.70
C GLU A 477 16.19 -30.36 24.23
N ASN A 478 17.44 -30.20 23.77
CA ASN A 478 18.34 -29.13 24.22
C ASN A 478 18.18 -27.82 23.42
N SER A 479 17.55 -27.85 22.23
CA SER A 479 17.26 -26.61 21.48
C SER A 479 16.06 -25.85 22.05
N GLY A 480 15.18 -26.57 22.75
CA GLY A 480 13.83 -26.13 23.07
C GLY A 480 12.91 -26.17 21.83
N PHE A 481 11.64 -25.83 22.05
CA PHE A 481 10.63 -25.77 21.01
C PHE A 481 10.85 -24.61 20.04
N ALA A 482 10.52 -24.82 18.76
CA ALA A 482 10.54 -23.75 17.78
C ALA A 482 9.50 -22.66 18.08
N SER A 483 9.95 -21.43 18.23
CA SER A 483 9.10 -20.24 18.31
C SER A 483 8.87 -19.67 16.91
N ILE A 484 7.76 -20.05 16.30
CA ILE A 484 7.40 -19.66 14.94
C ILE A 484 6.60 -18.36 14.95
N GLY A 485 6.95 -17.42 14.08
CA GLY A 485 6.23 -16.17 13.93
C GLY A 485 6.66 -15.37 12.69
N THR A 486 6.14 -14.15 12.58
CA THR A 486 6.48 -13.22 11.50
C THR A 486 7.90 -12.66 11.67
N SER A 487 8.55 -12.31 10.57
CA SER A 487 9.87 -11.67 10.59
C SER A 487 9.82 -10.28 11.24
N GLY A 488 10.93 -9.83 11.82
CA GLY A 488 11.05 -8.53 12.48
C GLY A 488 10.37 -8.41 13.86
N SER A 489 9.65 -9.45 14.31
CA SER A 489 8.97 -9.50 15.60
C SER A 489 9.51 -10.63 16.49
N GLY A 490 9.44 -10.47 17.81
CA GLY A 490 9.79 -11.54 18.77
C GLY A 490 11.25 -12.00 18.70
N GLY A 491 12.18 -11.10 18.39
CA GLY A 491 13.61 -11.40 18.23
C GLY A 491 13.98 -12.04 16.89
N ARG A 492 13.00 -12.30 16.01
CA ARG A 492 13.25 -12.78 14.66
C ARG A 492 13.82 -11.68 13.77
N GLY A 493 14.72 -12.09 12.91
CA GLY A 493 15.34 -11.31 11.87
C GLY A 493 14.38 -10.82 10.80
N GLU A 494 14.86 -9.92 9.97
CA GLU A 494 14.19 -9.47 8.75
C GLU A 494 14.68 -10.31 7.57
N ILE A 495 13.82 -10.47 6.55
CA ILE A 495 14.19 -11.19 5.34
C ILE A 495 14.74 -10.16 4.35
N GLN A 496 15.76 -10.55 3.60
CA GLN A 496 16.25 -9.77 2.47
C GLN A 496 16.08 -10.58 1.20
N SER A 497 15.29 -10.05 0.27
CA SER A 497 15.09 -10.64 -1.04
C SER A 497 16.28 -10.39 -1.97
N GLY A 498 16.48 -11.26 -2.96
CA GLY A 498 17.54 -11.13 -3.97
C GLY A 498 18.94 -11.44 -3.44
N THR A 499 19.04 -12.12 -2.30
CA THR A 499 20.28 -12.26 -1.53
C THR A 499 20.35 -13.65 -0.89
N LEU A 500 21.53 -14.25 -0.88
CA LEU A 500 21.81 -15.50 -0.18
C LEU A 500 22.82 -15.28 0.96
N GLU A 501 22.59 -15.96 2.09
CA GLU A 501 23.57 -16.05 3.17
C GLU A 501 24.63 -17.12 2.83
N MET A 502 25.89 -16.74 2.75
CA MET A 502 27.02 -17.65 2.52
C MET A 502 27.50 -18.26 3.84
N SER A 503 28.43 -19.21 3.73
CA SER A 503 29.06 -19.83 4.90
C SER A 503 29.72 -18.78 5.80
N ASN A 504 29.61 -18.95 7.12
CA ASN A 504 30.30 -18.08 8.09
C ASN A 504 31.77 -18.49 8.35
N ILE A 505 32.35 -19.26 7.44
CA ILE A 505 33.71 -19.78 7.54
C ILE A 505 34.71 -18.85 6.83
N ASP A 506 35.73 -18.42 7.57
CA ASP A 506 36.91 -17.76 7.00
C ASP A 506 38.01 -18.79 6.72
N LEU A 507 38.39 -18.90 5.44
CA LEU A 507 39.40 -19.83 4.96
C LEU A 507 40.78 -19.64 5.61
N ALA A 508 41.18 -18.38 5.85
CA ALA A 508 42.49 -18.07 6.42
C ALA A 508 42.59 -18.56 7.87
N ASP A 509 41.52 -18.33 8.65
CA ASP A 509 41.40 -18.83 10.02
C ASP A 509 41.34 -20.37 10.06
N GLN A 510 40.59 -21.01 9.16
CA GLN A 510 40.54 -22.48 9.11
C GLN A 510 41.90 -23.09 8.76
N PHE A 511 42.65 -22.54 7.81
CA PHE A 511 44.00 -23.04 7.50
C PHE A 511 44.97 -22.82 8.66
N SER A 512 44.89 -21.70 9.37
CA SER A 512 45.68 -21.46 10.59
C SER A 512 45.38 -22.54 11.64
N LYS A 513 44.10 -22.79 11.92
CA LYS A 513 43.66 -23.85 12.83
C LYS A 513 44.11 -25.24 12.37
N MET A 514 44.09 -25.51 11.06
CA MET A 514 44.58 -26.76 10.48
C MET A 514 46.09 -26.93 10.70
N ILE A 515 46.88 -25.87 10.57
CA ILE A 515 48.33 -25.91 10.83
C ILE A 515 48.61 -26.17 12.31
N VAL A 516 47.90 -25.48 13.21
CA VAL A 516 48.01 -25.72 14.67
C VAL A 516 47.65 -27.16 14.99
N ALA A 517 46.55 -27.65 14.40
CA ALA A 517 46.10 -29.01 14.55
C ALA A 517 47.14 -30.03 14.10
N GLN A 518 47.70 -29.86 12.91
CA GLN A 518 48.73 -30.73 12.34
C GLN A 518 49.99 -30.76 13.20
N ARG A 519 50.44 -29.59 13.68
CA ARG A 519 51.59 -29.49 14.59
C ARG A 519 51.31 -30.19 15.92
N GLY A 520 50.10 -30.06 16.47
CA GLY A 520 49.68 -30.78 17.67
C GLY A 520 49.74 -32.30 17.48
N PHE A 521 49.26 -32.80 16.35
CA PHE A 521 49.29 -34.22 16.02
C PHE A 521 50.73 -34.75 15.87
N GLN A 522 51.58 -34.03 15.15
CA GLN A 522 52.99 -34.36 15.00
C GLN A 522 53.74 -34.35 16.34
N SER A 523 53.44 -33.38 17.21
CA SER A 523 54.03 -33.29 18.55
C SER A 523 53.65 -34.49 19.41
N ASN A 524 52.36 -34.86 19.44
CA ASN A 524 51.88 -36.03 20.19
C ASN A 524 52.45 -37.34 19.64
N SER A 525 52.60 -37.47 18.33
CA SER A 525 53.24 -38.63 17.69
C SER A 525 54.71 -38.77 18.11
N LYS A 526 55.45 -37.66 18.17
CA LYS A 526 56.86 -37.68 18.59
C LYS A 526 57.03 -38.14 20.05
N ILE A 527 56.07 -37.86 20.94
CA ILE A 527 56.09 -38.37 22.34
C ILE A 527 56.03 -39.90 22.37
N ILE A 528 55.28 -40.52 21.45
CA ILE A 528 55.20 -41.98 21.33
C ILE A 528 56.55 -42.53 20.88
N THR A 529 57.15 -41.96 19.83
CA THR A 529 58.47 -42.39 19.34
C THR A 529 59.54 -42.29 20.43
N VAL A 530 59.58 -41.19 21.18
CA VAL A 530 60.54 -41.02 22.29
C VAL A 530 60.27 -42.02 23.42
N SER A 531 59.01 -42.32 23.70
CA SER A 531 58.65 -43.32 24.71
C SER A 531 59.07 -44.74 24.28
N ASP A 532 58.95 -45.06 22.99
CA ASP A 532 59.39 -46.35 22.43
C ASP A 532 60.91 -46.48 22.45
N GLU A 533 61.65 -45.44 22.04
CA GLU A 533 63.11 -45.38 22.14
C GLU A 533 63.59 -45.60 23.60
N MET A 534 62.94 -44.96 24.57
CA MET A 534 63.26 -45.14 26.00
C MET A 534 62.94 -46.56 26.50
N MET A 535 61.86 -47.19 26.01
CA MET A 535 61.54 -48.58 26.33
C MET A 535 62.56 -49.55 25.76
N GLU A 536 63.05 -49.30 24.54
CA GLU A 536 64.10 -50.11 23.92
C GLU A 536 65.43 -49.99 24.70
N ILE A 537 65.84 -48.78 25.07
CA ILE A 537 67.03 -48.55 25.92
C ILE A 537 66.89 -49.28 27.26
N LEU A 538 65.72 -49.21 27.91
CA LEU A 538 65.46 -49.91 29.17
C LEU A 538 65.46 -51.43 29.02
N ALA A 539 64.92 -51.96 27.92
CA ALA A 539 64.95 -53.40 27.64
C ALA A 539 66.39 -53.91 27.47
N ASN A 540 67.24 -53.12 26.82
CA ASN A 540 68.65 -53.43 26.61
C ASN A 540 69.50 -53.29 27.89
N LEU A 541 69.07 -52.48 28.86
CA LEU A 541 69.73 -52.31 30.17
C LEU A 541 69.52 -53.50 31.13
N LYS A 542 68.55 -54.38 30.86
CA LYS A 542 68.23 -55.55 31.70
C LYS A 542 68.94 -56.84 31.25
N ARG A 543 69.74 -56.79 30.17
CA ARG A 543 70.72 -57.81 29.81
C ARG A 543 72.08 -57.43 30.37
#